data_AF-A0A0L0K8N3-F1
#
_entry.id   AF-A0A0L0K8N3-F1
#
_cell.length_a   1.000
_cell.length_b   1.000
_cell.length_c   1.000
_cell.angle_alpha   90.00
_cell.angle_beta   90.00
_cell.angle_gamma   90.00
#
_symmetry.space_group_name_H-M   'P 1'
#
loop_
_entity.id
_entity.type
_entity.pdbx_description
1 polymer ?
#
loop_
_entity_poly.entity_id
_entity_poly.type
_entity_poly.pdbx_seq_one_letter_code
_entity_poly.pdbx_strand_id
1 'polypeptide(L)'
;MEWLNAENVVAVGTAMLGIVASGVMVWYERRVPRRRRVGYRVQMDNPIGDDARSGRANRRLGLFDEAPGMIDATLVLLRIENDGSQGIDRDDYTSPEVHGLTAVFTDRTVKGVTVTQPTDTDHLMDHFTEVRGFGYDGHTLRIPRVPLNRGDHYKLLVLLSGGDVGSPIRLYGGIREGEVHPNRSATPDDVPPLFSRAARTISIMLTVCVLTLAAIVVVRDDTPPPVECAKGKLTVSGSTAFAPVVRDVAERFQHDCEGATVEVDAHGSTAGLRDLMSAGGRQGFPSLIALSDGPKLAGMDALTEDRAALSVFALVVNDDVPLKNLSTDSVRRVYRGEITNWRQVGGPDLPVRMVSRDANSGTRQVFQRRVLDRSEMENTSSDCVQRDYAPQKGPVRCELDSTAQVLAQIRKTSGAIGYSELNVAERTKGLHPLKLDGDAPDLKAIEQGTSAYPYREVEYAYTYGNPPAGSLAANFLTYLIRGTGQTTIRSHGHLPCWSPQGLQLCAETVQPANSP
;
A
#
# COMPACT_ATOMS: atom_id res chain seq x y z
N MET A 1 -12.54 8.39 1.55
CA MET A 1 -11.17 8.65 2.06
C MET A 1 -10.54 7.30 2.42
N GLU A 2 -10.19 6.50 1.43
CA GLU A 2 -9.68 5.12 1.60
C GLU A 2 -8.17 4.99 1.31
N TRP A 3 -7.44 6.11 1.33
CA TRP A 3 -6.02 6.10 0.97
C TRP A 3 -5.07 5.70 2.12
N LEU A 4 -5.60 5.54 3.34
CA LEU A 4 -4.85 5.21 4.55
C LEU A 4 -5.02 3.74 4.95
N ASN A 5 -4.76 2.80 4.03
CA ASN A 5 -4.47 1.42 4.42
C ASN A 5 -3.06 1.37 5.04
N ALA A 6 -2.85 0.53 6.06
CA ALA A 6 -1.56 0.37 6.75
C ALA A 6 -0.42 0.07 5.75
N GLU A 7 -0.71 -0.67 4.69
CA GLU A 7 0.26 -0.95 3.61
C GLU A 7 0.67 0.31 2.84
N ASN A 8 -0.27 1.20 2.53
CA ASN A 8 0.03 2.47 1.87
C ASN A 8 0.84 3.40 2.76
N VAL A 9 0.59 3.39 4.08
CA VAL A 9 1.35 4.18 5.05
C VAL A 9 2.79 3.69 5.14
N VAL A 10 3.02 2.37 5.14
CA VAL A 10 4.37 1.79 5.14
C VAL A 10 5.09 2.06 3.82
N ALA A 11 4.40 1.96 2.68
CA ALA A 11 4.97 2.26 1.36
C ALA A 11 5.36 3.74 1.21
N VAL A 12 4.48 4.66 1.60
CA VAL A 12 4.76 6.11 1.57
C VAL A 12 5.85 6.47 2.58
N GLY A 13 5.83 5.85 3.77
CA GLY A 13 6.83 6.05 4.81
C GLY A 13 8.24 5.65 4.35
N THR A 14 8.38 4.49 3.72
CA THR A 14 9.68 4.02 3.20
C THR A 14 10.19 4.86 2.02
N ALA A 15 9.30 5.31 1.12
CA ALA A 15 9.66 6.21 0.03
C ALA A 15 10.16 7.58 0.54
N MET A 16 9.46 8.17 1.53
CA MET A 16 9.87 9.43 2.16
C MET A 16 11.23 9.32 2.85
N LEU A 17 11.49 8.19 3.52
CA LEU A 17 12.76 7.95 4.21
C LEU A 17 13.94 7.86 3.21
N GLY A 18 13.73 7.28 2.02
CA GLY A 18 14.73 7.26 0.94
C GLY A 18 15.04 8.64 0.37
N ILE A 19 14.02 9.50 0.22
CA ILE A 19 14.20 10.90 -0.24
C ILE A 19 14.98 11.70 0.81
N VAL A 20 14.62 11.58 2.08
CA VAL A 20 15.30 12.29 3.18
C VAL A 20 16.76 11.85 3.30
N ALA A 21 17.04 10.53 3.25
CA ALA A 21 18.41 10.02 3.30
C ALA A 21 19.27 10.58 2.15
N SER A 22 18.71 10.66 0.93
CA SER A 22 19.38 11.24 -0.23
C SER A 22 19.65 12.74 -0.04
N GLY A 23 18.68 13.49 0.49
CA GLY A 23 18.83 14.91 0.81
C GLY A 23 19.90 15.18 1.87
N VAL A 24 19.94 14.35 2.93
CA VAL A 24 20.94 14.44 4.01
C VAL A 24 22.35 14.16 3.47
N MET A 25 22.52 13.19 2.58
CA MET A 25 23.82 12.89 1.97
C MET A 25 24.32 14.04 1.09
N VAL A 26 23.46 14.62 0.25
CA VAL A 26 23.80 15.80 -0.57
C VAL A 26 24.15 17.01 0.31
N TRP A 27 23.42 17.21 1.41
CA TRP A 27 23.71 18.26 2.38
C TRP A 27 25.07 18.05 3.07
N TYR A 28 25.37 16.82 3.48
CA TYR A 28 26.65 16.45 4.10
C TYR A 28 27.83 16.67 3.14
N GLU A 29 27.75 16.23 1.88
CA GLU A 29 28.83 16.46 0.90
C GLU A 29 29.04 17.95 0.59
N ARG A 30 27.96 18.75 0.50
CA ARG A 30 28.08 20.20 0.24
C ARG A 30 28.64 20.98 1.42
N ARG A 31 28.42 20.53 2.65
CA ARG A 31 28.88 21.20 3.88
C ARG A 31 30.21 20.66 4.42
N VAL A 32 30.65 19.48 4.00
CA VAL A 32 31.83 18.78 4.56
C VAL A 32 32.89 18.39 3.51
N PRO A 33 33.49 19.33 2.76
CA PRO A 33 34.88 19.15 2.36
C PRO A 33 35.73 19.76 3.46
N ARG A 34 36.51 18.96 4.19
CA ARG A 34 37.56 19.44 5.13
C ARG A 34 38.92 19.20 4.49
N ARG A 35 39.33 20.02 3.52
CA ARG A 35 40.66 19.88 2.89
C ARG A 35 41.34 21.24 2.72
N ARG A 36 42.57 21.31 3.22
CA ARG A 36 43.52 22.41 2.96
C ARG A 36 44.15 22.16 1.60
N ARG A 37 44.10 23.15 0.70
CA ARG A 37 44.63 23.01 -0.65
C ARG A 37 45.32 24.30 -1.08
N VAL A 38 46.50 24.16 -1.68
CA VAL A 38 47.21 25.27 -2.31
C VAL A 38 47.22 25.02 -3.81
N GLY A 39 46.40 25.78 -4.52
CA GLY A 39 46.38 25.81 -5.97
C GLY A 39 47.41 26.80 -6.50
N TYR A 40 48.11 26.45 -7.58
CA TYR A 40 48.95 27.41 -8.32
C TYR A 40 48.69 27.38 -9.81
N ARG A 41 48.77 28.55 -10.45
CA ARG A 41 48.63 28.68 -11.90
C ARG A 41 49.52 29.76 -12.48
N VAL A 42 50.05 29.49 -13.66
CA VAL A 42 50.79 30.47 -14.48
C VAL A 42 49.76 31.32 -15.21
N GLN A 43 49.61 32.58 -14.82
CA GLN A 43 48.66 33.52 -15.45
C GLN A 43 49.26 34.20 -16.68
N MET A 44 50.58 34.31 -16.73
CA MET A 44 51.34 34.91 -17.82
C MET A 44 52.71 34.22 -17.87
N ASP A 45 53.17 33.90 -19.07
CA ASP A 45 54.54 33.46 -19.36
C ASP A 45 54.88 34.02 -20.73
N ASN A 46 55.48 35.22 -20.75
CA ASN A 46 55.72 35.97 -21.97
C ASN A 46 57.21 36.29 -22.12
N PRO A 47 57.75 36.27 -23.34
CA PRO A 47 59.12 36.70 -23.57
C PRO A 47 59.21 38.23 -23.44
N ILE A 48 60.27 38.71 -22.81
CA ILE A 48 60.71 40.10 -22.81
C ILE A 48 61.87 40.20 -23.80
N GLY A 49 61.58 40.32 -25.09
CA GLY A 49 62.60 40.53 -26.12
C GLY A 49 62.37 39.78 -27.43
N ASP A 50 63.43 39.75 -28.25
CA ASP A 50 63.48 39.01 -29.51
C ASP A 50 63.89 37.56 -29.21
N ASP A 51 62.88 36.70 -29.10
CA ASP A 51 63.08 35.28 -28.91
C ASP A 51 63.42 34.63 -30.26
N ALA A 52 64.70 34.72 -30.65
CA ALA A 52 65.18 34.22 -31.94
C ALA A 52 64.94 32.70 -32.14
N ARG A 53 64.59 31.96 -31.09
CA ARG A 53 64.32 30.52 -31.14
C ARG A 53 62.85 30.19 -31.45
N SER A 54 61.90 31.05 -31.08
CA SER A 54 60.46 30.78 -31.26
C SER A 54 59.83 31.42 -32.51
N GLY A 55 60.60 32.18 -33.31
CA GLY A 55 60.17 32.71 -34.60
C GLY A 55 59.10 33.82 -34.52
N ARG A 56 58.89 34.42 -33.33
CA ARG A 56 57.95 35.52 -33.13
C ARG A 56 58.68 36.86 -33.15
N ALA A 57 58.36 37.71 -34.12
CA ALA A 57 58.94 39.05 -34.26
C ALA A 57 58.41 40.00 -33.17
N ASN A 58 59.31 40.49 -32.30
CA ASN A 58 59.01 41.56 -31.35
C ASN A 58 59.93 42.77 -31.61
N ARG A 59 59.52 43.97 -31.21
CA ARG A 59 60.33 45.20 -31.35
C ARG A 59 60.78 45.70 -29.97
N ARG A 60 62.07 45.94 -29.77
CA ARG A 60 62.63 46.52 -28.54
C ARG A 60 62.66 48.05 -28.59
N LEU A 61 62.44 48.67 -27.43
CA LEU A 61 62.68 50.10 -27.14
C LEU A 61 62.94 50.25 -25.62
N GLY A 62 64.16 50.64 -25.22
CA GLY A 62 64.52 50.95 -23.82
C GLY A 62 65.51 49.99 -23.12
N LEU A 63 65.55 50.06 -21.78
CA LEU A 63 66.53 49.48 -20.83
C LEU A 63 66.88 47.97 -20.94
N PHE A 64 66.26 47.21 -21.84
CA PHE A 64 66.43 45.75 -21.95
C PHE A 64 67.56 45.31 -22.89
N ASP A 65 68.16 46.24 -23.64
CA ASP A 65 69.34 45.99 -24.48
C ASP A 65 70.67 46.14 -23.72
N GLU A 66 70.68 46.77 -22.55
CA GLU A 66 71.90 47.19 -21.86
C GLU A 66 72.31 46.28 -20.68
N ALA A 67 71.41 45.40 -20.22
CA ALA A 67 71.66 44.52 -19.08
C ALA A 67 72.24 43.15 -19.52
N PRO A 68 73.42 42.72 -19.01
CA PRO A 68 74.02 41.43 -19.35
C PRO A 68 73.12 40.24 -19.00
N GLY A 69 72.92 39.32 -19.96
CA GLY A 69 72.17 38.08 -19.74
C GLY A 69 70.64 38.21 -19.82
N MET A 70 70.13 39.24 -20.50
CA MET A 70 68.70 39.51 -20.70
C MET A 70 68.24 39.32 -22.16
N ILE A 71 69.01 38.57 -22.96
CA ILE A 71 68.73 38.33 -24.38
C ILE A 71 67.49 37.43 -24.54
N ASP A 72 67.32 36.47 -23.64
CA ASP A 72 66.25 35.47 -23.59
C ASP A 72 65.38 35.64 -22.33
N ALA A 73 65.15 36.89 -21.92
CA ALA A 73 64.38 37.17 -20.72
C ALA A 73 62.91 36.76 -20.90
N THR A 74 62.32 36.14 -19.88
CA THR A 74 60.87 35.84 -19.83
C THR A 74 60.27 36.39 -18.54
N LEU A 75 59.01 36.79 -18.60
CA LEU A 75 58.24 37.30 -17.46
C LEU A 75 57.10 36.33 -17.16
N VAL A 76 57.10 35.82 -15.94
CA VAL A 76 56.10 34.87 -15.47
C VAL A 76 55.29 35.48 -14.35
N LEU A 77 53.96 35.45 -14.45
CA LEU A 77 53.05 35.77 -13.36
C LEU A 77 52.48 34.48 -12.78
N LEU A 78 53.02 34.05 -11.64
CA LEU A 78 52.56 32.87 -10.91
C LEU A 78 51.54 33.29 -9.85
N ARG A 79 50.32 32.78 -9.91
CA ARG A 79 49.31 32.97 -8.86
C ARG A 79 49.26 31.75 -7.96
N ILE A 80 49.34 31.96 -6.66
CA ILE A 80 49.20 30.93 -5.63
C ILE A 80 47.98 31.30 -4.77
N GLU A 81 47.09 30.35 -4.53
CA GLU A 81 45.83 30.58 -3.82
C GLU A 81 45.43 29.40 -2.93
N ASN A 82 44.67 29.68 -1.87
CA ASN A 82 43.97 28.65 -1.12
C ASN A 82 42.60 28.38 -1.76
N ASP A 83 42.54 27.38 -2.63
CA ASP A 83 41.31 26.88 -3.26
C ASP A 83 40.64 25.75 -2.45
N GLY A 84 41.14 25.50 -1.24
CA GLY A 84 40.56 24.61 -0.25
C GLY A 84 39.40 25.22 0.52
N SER A 85 38.83 24.44 1.42
CA SER A 85 37.69 24.85 2.26
C SER A 85 38.11 25.32 3.67
N GLN A 86 39.36 25.10 4.04
CA GLN A 86 39.94 25.47 5.33
C GLN A 86 41.06 26.50 5.14
N GLY A 87 41.26 27.36 6.13
CA GLY A 87 42.46 28.20 6.20
C GLY A 87 43.72 27.34 6.34
N ILE A 88 44.83 27.91 5.90
CA ILE A 88 46.18 27.32 6.00
C ILE A 88 46.97 28.25 6.90
N ASP A 89 47.42 27.73 8.05
CA ASP A 89 48.27 28.46 8.97
C ASP A 89 49.76 28.18 8.71
N ARG A 90 50.66 28.94 9.37
CA ARG A 90 52.11 28.78 9.17
C ARG A 90 52.61 27.38 9.54
N ASP A 91 51.99 26.77 10.55
CA ASP A 91 52.35 25.45 11.06
C ASP A 91 51.78 24.30 10.20
N ASP A 92 50.93 24.62 9.23
CA ASP A 92 50.39 23.63 8.30
C ASP A 92 51.37 23.31 7.17
N TYR A 93 52.37 24.16 6.92
CA TYR A 93 53.44 23.87 5.97
C TYR A 93 54.41 22.85 6.56
N THR A 94 54.54 21.69 5.90
CA THR A 94 55.32 20.56 6.42
C THR A 94 56.80 20.58 6.01
N SER A 95 57.23 21.60 5.27
CA SER A 95 58.63 21.75 4.88
C SER A 95 59.52 21.87 6.13
N PRO A 96 60.64 21.12 6.22
CA PRO A 96 61.60 21.29 7.31
C PRO A 96 62.41 22.59 7.19
N GLU A 97 62.36 23.26 6.04
CA GLU A 97 63.08 24.50 5.79
C GLU A 97 62.34 25.74 6.33
N VAL A 98 63.04 26.88 6.36
CA VAL A 98 62.47 28.18 6.80
C VAL A 98 61.31 28.61 5.88
N HIS A 99 61.35 28.20 4.61
CA HIS A 99 60.32 28.51 3.61
C HIS A 99 59.30 27.37 3.47
N GLY A 100 58.08 27.70 3.04
CA GLY A 100 56.94 26.77 2.97
C GLY A 100 56.79 26.07 1.63
N LEU A 101 57.02 26.79 0.52
CA LEU A 101 56.85 26.31 -0.85
C LEU A 101 58.06 26.67 -1.71
N THR A 102 58.35 25.87 -2.73
CA THR A 102 59.46 26.09 -3.66
C THR A 102 58.95 26.04 -5.09
N ALA A 103 59.05 27.15 -5.83
CA ALA A 103 58.76 27.18 -7.26
C ALA A 103 60.04 26.89 -8.06
N VAL A 104 59.98 25.95 -8.99
CA VAL A 104 61.09 25.50 -9.83
C VAL A 104 60.75 25.84 -11.28
N PHE A 105 61.61 26.62 -11.92
CA PHE A 105 61.48 27.06 -13.31
C PHE A 105 62.41 26.22 -14.19
N THR A 106 61.89 25.20 -14.86
CA THR A 106 62.71 24.28 -15.66
C THR A 106 63.42 25.02 -16.80
N ASP A 107 64.72 24.79 -16.96
CA ASP A 107 65.59 25.40 -17.98
C ASP A 107 65.69 26.93 -17.95
N ARG A 108 65.23 27.57 -16.86
CA ARG A 108 65.20 29.04 -16.69
C ARG A 108 65.83 29.46 -15.36
N THR A 109 66.52 30.58 -15.35
CA THR A 109 67.18 31.15 -14.16
C THR A 109 66.43 32.39 -13.68
N VAL A 110 66.14 32.47 -12.38
CA VAL A 110 65.46 33.61 -11.75
C VAL A 110 66.44 34.78 -11.63
N LYS A 111 66.04 35.94 -12.14
CA LYS A 111 66.79 37.20 -12.09
C LYS A 111 66.19 38.20 -11.11
N GLY A 112 64.89 38.10 -10.86
CA GLY A 112 64.20 38.92 -9.89
C GLY A 112 62.78 38.44 -9.67
N VAL A 113 62.19 38.85 -8.56
CA VAL A 113 60.79 38.57 -8.23
C VAL A 113 60.18 39.79 -7.55
N THR A 114 58.95 40.09 -7.88
CA THR A 114 58.11 41.02 -7.12
C THR A 114 56.81 40.34 -6.74
N VAL A 115 56.33 40.63 -5.53
CA VAL A 115 55.09 40.10 -5.00
C VAL A 115 54.00 41.14 -5.22
N THR A 116 52.90 40.72 -5.83
CA THR A 116 51.75 41.57 -6.11
C THR A 116 50.49 40.90 -5.56
N GLN A 117 49.54 41.69 -5.08
CA GLN A 117 48.30 41.18 -4.50
C GLN A 117 47.11 42.08 -4.85
N PRO A 118 45.87 41.60 -4.64
CA PRO A 118 44.70 42.47 -4.59
C PRO A 118 44.71 43.33 -3.34
N THR A 119 43.95 44.43 -3.38
CA THR A 119 43.93 45.50 -2.35
C THR A 119 43.37 45.10 -0.98
N ASP A 120 42.88 43.88 -0.78
CA ASP A 120 42.17 43.43 0.43
C ASP A 120 42.97 42.48 1.35
N THR A 121 44.21 42.12 0.99
CA THR A 121 45.05 41.17 1.73
C THR A 121 46.43 41.70 2.14
N ASP A 122 46.51 42.98 2.52
CA ASP A 122 47.76 43.69 2.88
C ASP A 122 48.70 42.97 3.85
N HIS A 123 48.14 42.27 4.84
CA HIS A 123 48.88 41.50 5.82
C HIS A 123 49.74 40.35 5.25
N LEU A 124 49.45 39.87 4.02
CA LEU A 124 50.23 38.80 3.40
C LEU A 124 51.65 39.26 3.03
N MET A 125 51.84 40.55 2.72
CA MET A 125 53.13 41.09 2.27
C MET A 125 54.21 41.01 3.36
N ASP A 126 53.83 41.12 4.64
CA ASP A 126 54.73 41.01 5.79
C ASP A 126 55.42 39.63 5.90
N HIS A 127 54.95 38.65 5.14
CA HIS A 127 55.55 37.32 5.07
C HIS A 127 56.72 37.23 4.10
N PHE A 128 56.83 38.11 3.11
CA PHE A 128 57.81 38.05 2.02
C PHE A 128 59.11 38.79 2.36
N THR A 129 59.84 38.28 3.35
CA THR A 129 61.15 38.82 3.75
C THR A 129 62.25 37.75 3.65
N GLU A 130 63.50 38.17 3.43
CA GLU A 130 64.63 37.24 3.38
C GLU A 130 64.77 36.42 4.67
N VAL A 131 64.52 37.04 5.83
CA VAL A 131 64.53 36.38 7.14
C VAL A 131 63.48 35.26 7.23
N ARG A 132 62.36 35.40 6.52
CA ARG A 132 61.30 34.38 6.44
C ARG A 132 61.52 33.38 5.30
N GLY A 133 62.70 33.38 4.70
CA GLY A 133 63.09 32.44 3.65
C GLY A 133 62.63 32.82 2.24
N PHE A 134 62.19 34.07 2.03
CA PHE A 134 61.90 34.56 0.68
C PHE A 134 63.18 34.87 -0.07
N GLY A 135 63.31 34.35 -1.28
CA GLY A 135 64.48 34.61 -2.13
C GLY A 135 64.61 33.56 -3.20
N TYR A 136 65.53 33.75 -4.13
CA TYR A 136 65.76 32.84 -5.24
C TYR A 136 67.23 32.43 -5.33
N ASP A 137 67.47 31.26 -5.91
CA ASP A 137 68.80 30.77 -6.25
C ASP A 137 68.70 29.92 -7.53
N GLY A 138 69.50 30.28 -8.53
CA GLY A 138 69.47 29.67 -9.86
C GLY A 138 68.06 29.61 -10.45
N HIS A 139 67.52 28.40 -10.58
CA HIS A 139 66.22 28.09 -11.19
C HIS A 139 65.10 27.92 -10.16
N THR A 140 65.36 28.23 -8.89
CA THR A 140 64.42 28.01 -7.77
C THR A 140 64.05 29.32 -7.08
N LEU A 141 62.77 29.44 -6.71
CA LEU A 141 62.23 30.54 -5.93
C LEU A 141 61.63 29.96 -4.64
N ARG A 142 62.19 30.36 -3.51
CA ARG A 142 61.76 29.96 -2.16
C ARG A 142 60.68 30.92 -1.68
N ILE A 143 59.54 30.37 -1.29
CA ILE A 143 58.35 31.10 -0.87
C ILE A 143 58.08 30.80 0.61
N PRO A 144 58.02 31.82 1.48
CA PRO A 144 57.76 31.68 2.91
C PRO A 144 56.49 30.92 3.26
N ARG A 145 56.36 30.55 4.54
CA ARG A 145 55.10 30.04 5.11
C ARG A 145 54.11 31.20 5.27
N VAL A 146 53.25 31.38 4.26
CA VAL A 146 52.23 32.42 4.19
C VAL A 146 50.89 31.86 4.66
N PRO A 147 50.28 32.38 5.74
CA PRO A 147 48.91 32.02 6.09
C PRO A 147 47.96 32.40 4.96
N LEU A 148 47.02 31.53 4.62
CA LEU A 148 46.03 31.79 3.58
C LEU A 148 44.65 31.37 4.07
N ASN A 149 43.75 32.34 4.26
CA ASN A 149 42.34 32.01 4.45
C ASN A 149 41.74 31.46 3.16
N ARG A 150 40.55 30.89 3.26
CA ARG A 150 39.83 30.38 2.09
C ARG A 150 39.65 31.49 1.05
N GLY A 151 40.18 31.27 -0.15
CA GLY A 151 40.09 32.23 -1.27
C GLY A 151 41.23 33.28 -1.31
N ASP A 152 42.05 33.36 -0.26
CA ASP A 152 43.20 34.25 -0.26
C ASP A 152 44.22 33.79 -1.31
N HIS A 153 44.87 34.78 -1.92
CA HIS A 153 45.86 34.53 -2.95
C HIS A 153 46.87 35.68 -3.04
N TYR A 154 48.05 35.34 -3.56
CA TYR A 154 49.08 36.30 -3.93
C TYR A 154 49.66 35.92 -5.29
N LYS A 155 50.32 36.89 -5.93
CA LYS A 155 50.94 36.71 -7.25
C LYS A 155 52.42 37.03 -7.17
N LEU A 156 53.23 36.20 -7.81
CA LEU A 156 54.65 36.39 -7.95
C LEU A 156 54.93 36.72 -9.41
N LEU A 157 55.36 37.94 -9.67
CA LEU A 157 55.85 38.35 -10.99
C LEU A 157 57.36 38.10 -11.00
N VAL A 158 57.78 37.10 -11.75
CA VAL A 158 59.13 36.56 -11.75
C VAL A 158 59.79 36.89 -13.08
N LEU A 159 60.92 37.59 -13.01
CA LEU A 159 61.80 37.84 -14.14
C LEU A 159 62.78 36.68 -14.25
N LEU A 160 62.82 36.05 -15.42
CA LEU A 160 63.64 34.90 -15.72
C LEU A 160 64.56 35.22 -16.91
N SER A 161 65.67 34.49 -17.02
CA SER A 161 66.54 34.43 -18.21
C SER A 161 66.89 32.98 -18.52
N GLY A 162 67.27 32.67 -19.75
CA GLY A 162 67.43 31.27 -20.18
C GLY A 162 66.09 30.60 -20.52
N GLY A 163 66.16 29.54 -21.31
CA GLY A 163 65.03 28.68 -21.68
C GLY A 163 63.97 29.35 -22.56
N ASP A 164 62.98 28.58 -22.98
CA ASP A 164 61.89 29.07 -23.84
C ASP A 164 60.60 29.32 -23.05
N VAL A 165 59.70 30.13 -23.61
CA VAL A 165 58.35 30.33 -23.09
C VAL A 165 57.60 29.00 -23.04
N GLY A 166 56.89 28.74 -21.93
CA GLY A 166 56.15 27.49 -21.76
C GLY A 166 56.99 26.34 -21.18
N SER A 167 58.27 26.55 -20.88
CA SER A 167 59.04 25.59 -20.08
C SER A 167 58.33 25.30 -18.75
N PRO A 168 58.28 24.03 -18.29
CA PRO A 168 57.50 23.66 -17.11
C PRO A 168 57.85 24.48 -15.86
N ILE A 169 56.82 24.91 -15.13
CA ILE A 169 56.94 25.53 -13.81
C ILE A 169 56.24 24.62 -12.82
N ARG A 170 56.96 24.20 -11.78
CA ARG A 170 56.43 23.30 -10.75
C ARG A 170 56.54 23.96 -9.38
N LEU A 171 55.45 23.93 -8.63
CA LEU A 171 55.44 24.33 -7.23
C LEU A 171 55.48 23.08 -6.35
N TYR A 172 56.47 23.02 -5.49
CA TYR A 172 56.68 21.97 -4.51
C TYR A 172 56.44 22.48 -3.10
N GLY A 173 56.04 21.58 -2.21
CA GLY A 173 55.78 21.87 -0.81
C GLY A 173 54.75 20.89 -0.26
N GLY A 174 54.76 20.71 1.05
CA GLY A 174 53.79 19.85 1.74
C GLY A 174 52.88 20.66 2.65
N ILE A 175 51.61 20.26 2.70
CA ILE A 175 50.58 20.82 3.57
C ILE A 175 50.04 19.70 4.44
N ARG A 176 49.95 19.92 5.75
CA ARG A 176 49.47 18.92 6.71
C ARG A 176 48.01 18.59 6.40
N GLU A 177 47.74 17.32 6.10
CA GLU A 177 46.42 16.84 5.67
C GLU A 177 45.87 17.58 4.44
N GLY A 178 46.77 18.09 3.60
CA GLY A 178 46.46 18.86 2.40
C GLY A 178 47.36 18.51 1.23
N GLU A 179 47.21 19.26 0.13
CA GLU A 179 48.00 19.06 -1.08
C GLU A 179 48.32 20.40 -1.77
N VAL A 180 49.43 20.43 -2.50
CA VAL A 180 49.78 21.49 -3.45
C VAL A 180 49.53 20.95 -4.85
N HIS A 181 48.72 21.64 -5.67
CA HIS A 181 48.38 21.15 -7.00
C HIS A 181 48.33 22.26 -8.05
N PRO A 182 48.59 21.94 -9.33
CA PRO A 182 48.33 22.89 -10.41
C PRO A 182 46.83 23.14 -10.51
N ASN A 183 46.44 24.41 -10.60
CA ASN A 183 45.06 24.83 -10.81
C ASN A 183 44.85 25.23 -12.28
N ARG A 184 43.81 24.70 -12.94
CA ARG A 184 43.41 25.12 -14.29
C ARG A 184 42.22 26.06 -14.13
N SER A 185 42.28 27.26 -14.71
CA SER A 185 41.11 28.12 -14.74
C SER A 185 39.99 27.43 -15.52
N ALA A 186 38.85 27.22 -14.87
CA ALA A 186 37.59 27.04 -15.58
C ALA A 186 37.43 28.20 -16.57
N THR A 187 37.19 27.89 -17.84
CA THR A 187 36.83 28.91 -18.83
C THR A 187 35.48 29.51 -18.44
N PRO A 188 35.13 30.75 -18.88
CA PRO A 188 33.84 31.37 -18.54
C PRO A 188 32.60 30.52 -18.90
N ASP A 189 32.76 29.54 -19.79
CA ASP A 189 31.71 28.64 -20.27
C ASP A 189 31.68 27.27 -19.55
N ASP A 190 32.60 27.00 -18.61
CA ASP A 190 32.62 25.75 -17.86
C ASP A 190 31.58 25.78 -16.73
N VAL A 191 30.38 25.28 -17.01
CA VAL A 191 29.39 24.98 -15.98
C VAL A 191 29.87 23.77 -15.19
N PRO A 192 30.22 23.90 -13.89
CA PRO A 192 30.64 22.76 -13.11
C PRO A 192 29.48 21.76 -13.03
N PRO A 193 29.75 20.43 -13.13
CA PRO A 193 28.71 19.45 -12.98
C PRO A 193 28.09 19.58 -11.59
N LEU A 194 26.77 19.78 -11.53
CA LEU A 194 26.01 19.95 -10.29
C LEU A 194 26.16 18.78 -9.30
N PHE A 195 26.63 17.62 -9.79
CA PHE A 195 26.83 16.39 -9.03
C PHE A 195 28.16 15.70 -9.40
N SER A 196 28.84 15.15 -8.41
CA SER A 196 30.00 14.28 -8.62
C SER A 196 29.59 13.01 -9.39
N ARG A 197 30.55 12.32 -10.04
CA ARG A 197 30.26 11.05 -10.73
C ARG A 197 29.63 10.01 -9.79
N ALA A 198 30.10 9.95 -8.54
CA ALA A 198 29.55 9.06 -7.52
C ALA A 198 28.12 9.44 -7.11
N ALA A 199 27.82 10.73 -6.93
CA ALA A 199 26.47 11.21 -6.64
C ALA A 199 25.51 10.92 -7.80
N ARG A 200 26.00 11.01 -9.05
CA ARG A 200 25.21 10.67 -10.23
C ARG A 200 24.88 9.18 -10.30
N THR A 201 25.84 8.30 -10.01
CA THR A 201 25.60 6.85 -10.01
C THR A 201 24.65 6.42 -8.89
N ILE A 202 24.80 7.00 -7.70
CA ILE A 202 23.91 6.69 -6.57
C ILE A 202 22.50 7.20 -6.85
N SER A 203 22.35 8.42 -7.37
CA SER A 203 21.03 8.97 -7.73
C SER A 203 20.34 8.12 -8.81
N ILE A 204 21.07 7.65 -9.82
CA ILE A 204 20.53 6.74 -10.84
C ILE A 204 20.08 5.42 -10.22
N MET A 205 20.92 4.80 -9.39
CA MET A 205 20.58 3.53 -8.73
C MET A 205 19.34 3.65 -7.84
N LEU A 206 19.23 4.74 -7.07
CA LEU A 206 18.09 5.00 -6.18
C LEU A 206 16.80 5.28 -6.96
N THR A 207 16.89 6.03 -8.06
CA THR A 207 15.75 6.26 -8.97
C THR A 207 15.28 4.95 -9.61
N VAL A 208 16.21 4.08 -10.03
CA VAL A 208 15.88 2.75 -10.55
C VAL A 208 15.19 1.90 -9.48
N CYS A 209 15.69 1.88 -8.24
CA CYS A 209 15.05 1.18 -7.14
C CYS A 209 13.64 1.67 -6.83
N VAL A 210 13.40 2.99 -6.86
CA VAL A 210 12.06 3.56 -6.62
C VAL A 210 11.12 3.22 -7.78
N LEU A 211 11.59 3.29 -9.03
CA LEU A 211 10.80 2.93 -10.20
C LEU A 211 10.48 1.44 -10.25
N THR A 212 11.39 0.55 -9.84
CA THR A 212 11.11 -0.88 -9.75
C THR A 212 10.13 -1.20 -8.62
N LEU A 213 10.23 -0.53 -7.46
CA LEU A 213 9.24 -0.65 -6.38
C LEU A 213 7.86 -0.17 -6.82
N ALA A 214 7.78 0.99 -7.48
CA ALA A 214 6.53 1.51 -8.04
C ALA A 214 5.95 0.56 -9.10
N ALA A 215 6.79 0.01 -9.99
CA ALA A 215 6.38 -1.00 -10.96
C ALA A 215 5.87 -2.28 -10.27
N ILE A 216 6.51 -2.77 -9.19
CA ILE A 216 6.02 -3.93 -8.45
C ILE A 216 4.65 -3.64 -7.79
N VAL A 217 4.42 -2.43 -7.30
CA VAL A 217 3.11 -2.04 -6.73
C VAL A 217 2.03 -1.93 -7.81
N VAL A 218 2.37 -1.41 -9.00
CA VAL A 218 1.42 -1.28 -10.12
C VAL A 218 1.20 -2.61 -10.87
N VAL A 219 2.20 -3.49 -10.89
CA VAL A 219 2.18 -4.81 -11.58
C VAL A 219 1.77 -5.94 -10.65
N ARG A 220 1.74 -5.73 -9.32
CA ARG A 220 0.90 -6.54 -8.44
C ARG A 220 -0.55 -6.21 -8.78
N ASP A 221 -1.02 -6.81 -9.85
CA ASP A 221 -2.42 -7.13 -10.03
C ASP A 221 -2.90 -7.75 -8.71
N ASP A 222 -4.06 -7.29 -8.24
CA ASP A 222 -4.91 -7.99 -7.30
C ASP A 222 -5.42 -9.31 -7.92
N THR A 223 -4.57 -10.10 -8.61
CA THR A 223 -4.90 -11.46 -9.00
C THR A 223 -5.05 -12.23 -7.68
N PRO A 224 -6.28 -12.63 -7.29
CA PRO A 224 -6.44 -13.54 -6.17
C PRO A 224 -5.56 -14.77 -6.40
N PRO A 225 -5.06 -15.43 -5.33
CA PRO A 225 -4.28 -16.64 -5.48
C PRO A 225 -4.99 -17.60 -6.44
N PRO A 226 -4.27 -18.28 -7.35
CA PRO A 226 -4.88 -19.06 -8.41
C PRO A 226 -5.90 -20.01 -7.78
N VAL A 227 -7.16 -19.86 -8.20
CA VAL A 227 -8.22 -20.78 -7.82
C VAL A 227 -7.76 -22.15 -8.29
N GLU A 228 -7.52 -23.08 -7.37
CA GLU A 228 -7.21 -24.45 -7.75
C GLU A 228 -8.47 -24.98 -8.45
N CYS A 229 -8.42 -25.06 -9.77
CA CYS A 229 -9.57 -25.52 -10.55
C CYS A 229 -9.53 -27.05 -10.67
N ALA A 230 -10.64 -27.69 -10.32
CA ALA A 230 -10.86 -29.11 -10.57
C ALA A 230 -11.96 -29.27 -11.62
N LYS A 231 -11.86 -30.33 -12.44
CA LYS A 231 -12.88 -30.66 -13.44
C LYS A 231 -13.92 -31.62 -12.86
N GLY A 232 -15.11 -31.61 -13.43
CA GLY A 232 -16.18 -32.54 -13.08
C GLY A 232 -17.48 -31.84 -12.70
N LYS A 233 -18.38 -32.58 -12.08
CA LYS A 233 -19.71 -32.12 -11.70
C LYS A 233 -19.87 -32.12 -10.18
N LEU A 234 -20.33 -31.00 -9.65
CA LEU A 234 -20.66 -30.80 -8.25
C LEU A 234 -22.14 -30.40 -8.15
N THR A 235 -22.87 -30.99 -7.21
CA THR A 235 -24.21 -30.53 -6.86
C THR A 235 -24.14 -29.76 -5.55
N VAL A 236 -24.83 -28.62 -5.48
CA VAL A 236 -25.04 -27.88 -4.25
C VAL A 236 -26.54 -27.87 -3.96
N SER A 237 -26.93 -28.51 -2.86
CA SER A 237 -28.33 -28.70 -2.46
C SER A 237 -28.67 -27.94 -1.18
N GLY A 238 -29.96 -27.82 -0.85
CA GLY A 238 -30.42 -27.36 0.46
C GLY A 238 -31.06 -25.97 0.43
N SER A 239 -30.50 -25.04 1.21
CA SER A 239 -31.04 -23.70 1.48
C SER A 239 -31.64 -23.01 0.24
N THR A 240 -32.93 -22.71 0.30
CA THR A 240 -33.59 -21.82 -0.68
C THR A 240 -33.30 -20.35 -0.40
N ALA A 241 -32.97 -20.01 0.85
CA ALA A 241 -32.65 -18.66 1.30
C ALA A 241 -31.36 -18.16 0.65
N PHE A 242 -30.34 -19.02 0.63
CA PHE A 242 -29.01 -18.72 0.15
C PHE A 242 -28.80 -19.09 -1.33
N ALA A 243 -29.79 -19.73 -1.96
CA ALA A 243 -29.74 -20.14 -3.35
C ALA A 243 -29.38 -19.02 -4.35
N PRO A 244 -29.86 -17.76 -4.22
CA PRO A 244 -29.46 -16.68 -5.11
C PRO A 244 -27.95 -16.40 -5.05
N VAL A 245 -27.35 -16.45 -3.85
CA VAL A 245 -25.92 -16.24 -3.64
C VAL A 245 -25.14 -17.35 -4.31
N VAL A 246 -25.49 -18.60 -4.03
CA VAL A 246 -24.72 -19.75 -4.51
C VAL A 246 -24.86 -19.95 -6.02
N ARG A 247 -25.98 -19.55 -6.63
CA ARG A 247 -26.09 -19.53 -8.10
C ARG A 247 -25.10 -18.54 -8.73
N ASP A 248 -25.01 -17.31 -8.23
CA ASP A 248 -24.04 -16.33 -8.76
C ASP A 248 -22.58 -16.80 -8.49
N VAL A 249 -22.32 -17.35 -7.30
CA VAL A 249 -20.99 -17.95 -7.00
C VAL A 249 -20.68 -19.13 -7.93
N ALA A 250 -21.64 -20.00 -8.20
CA ALA A 250 -21.49 -21.13 -9.11
C ALA A 250 -21.23 -20.68 -10.55
N GLU A 251 -21.95 -19.67 -11.04
CA GLU A 251 -21.74 -19.10 -12.38
C GLU A 251 -20.31 -18.54 -12.51
N ARG A 252 -19.86 -17.75 -11.53
CA ARG A 252 -18.50 -17.19 -11.52
C ARG A 252 -17.42 -18.25 -11.37
N PHE A 253 -17.62 -19.23 -10.50
CA PHE A 253 -16.69 -20.33 -10.34
C PHE A 253 -16.54 -21.15 -11.63
N GLN A 254 -17.63 -21.40 -12.35
CA GLN A 254 -17.61 -22.11 -13.63
C GLN A 254 -16.95 -21.28 -14.74
N HIS A 255 -17.11 -19.96 -14.70
CA HIS A 255 -16.41 -19.04 -15.61
C HIS A 255 -14.90 -19.06 -15.36
N ASP A 256 -14.49 -19.04 -14.09
CA ASP A 256 -13.07 -18.98 -13.71
C ASP A 256 -12.38 -20.34 -13.79
N CYS A 257 -13.14 -21.45 -13.69
CA CYS A 257 -12.64 -22.82 -13.73
C CYS A 257 -13.22 -23.63 -14.89
N GLU A 258 -12.54 -23.58 -16.03
CA GLU A 258 -12.92 -24.37 -17.22
C GLU A 258 -13.03 -25.88 -16.93
N GLY A 259 -14.19 -26.44 -17.27
CA GLY A 259 -14.49 -27.87 -17.09
C GLY A 259 -15.04 -28.24 -15.71
N ALA A 260 -15.27 -27.26 -14.83
CA ALA A 260 -16.14 -27.42 -13.66
C ALA A 260 -17.61 -27.21 -14.06
N THR A 261 -18.51 -28.00 -13.49
CA THR A 261 -19.95 -27.79 -13.57
C THR A 261 -20.53 -27.85 -12.17
N VAL A 262 -21.24 -26.79 -11.77
CA VAL A 262 -21.87 -26.68 -10.45
C VAL A 262 -23.38 -26.52 -10.64
N GLU A 263 -24.13 -27.54 -10.25
CA GLU A 263 -25.60 -27.53 -10.31
C GLU A 263 -26.18 -27.19 -8.94
N VAL A 264 -27.06 -26.18 -8.89
CA VAL A 264 -27.71 -25.74 -7.65
C VAL A 264 -29.13 -26.28 -7.58
N ASP A 265 -29.39 -27.22 -6.67
CA ASP A 265 -30.68 -27.84 -6.40
C ASP A 265 -31.22 -27.42 -5.03
N ALA A 266 -31.82 -26.23 -4.97
CA ALA A 266 -32.31 -25.66 -3.72
C ALA A 266 -33.76 -26.07 -3.45
N HIS A 267 -33.98 -26.92 -2.45
CA HIS A 267 -35.30 -27.44 -2.06
C HIS A 267 -35.48 -27.58 -0.53
N GLY A 268 -34.67 -26.86 0.26
CA GLY A 268 -34.81 -26.75 1.70
C GLY A 268 -33.61 -27.32 2.46
N SER A 269 -33.13 -26.59 3.46
CA SER A 269 -31.93 -26.88 4.26
C SER A 269 -31.94 -28.30 4.83
N THR A 270 -33.05 -28.72 5.43
CA THR A 270 -33.14 -30.06 6.03
C THR A 270 -33.20 -31.17 5.00
N ALA A 271 -33.81 -30.94 3.83
CA ALA A 271 -33.82 -31.92 2.75
C ALA A 271 -32.40 -32.09 2.17
N GLY A 272 -31.70 -30.99 1.89
CA GLY A 272 -30.31 -31.05 1.41
C GLY A 272 -29.34 -31.73 2.40
N LEU A 273 -29.50 -31.50 3.70
CA LEU A 273 -28.73 -32.21 4.73
C LEU A 273 -28.99 -33.73 4.73
N ARG A 274 -30.26 -34.15 4.56
CA ARG A 274 -30.61 -35.58 4.45
C ARG A 274 -30.06 -36.21 3.18
N ASP A 275 -30.10 -35.49 2.06
CA ASP A 275 -29.52 -35.94 0.79
C ASP A 275 -28.02 -36.16 0.92
N LEU A 276 -27.31 -35.22 1.55
CA LEU A 276 -25.88 -35.32 1.80
C LEU A 276 -25.54 -36.50 2.71
N MET A 277 -26.27 -36.70 3.80
CA MET A 277 -26.11 -37.86 4.68
C MET A 277 -26.33 -39.19 3.93
N SER A 278 -27.38 -39.27 3.12
CA SER A 278 -27.71 -40.45 2.32
C SER A 278 -26.68 -40.74 1.23
N ALA A 279 -26.18 -39.70 0.55
CA ALA A 279 -25.13 -39.84 -0.46
C ALA A 279 -23.79 -40.24 0.17
N GLY A 280 -23.42 -39.61 1.29
CA GLY A 280 -22.19 -39.91 2.01
C GLY A 280 -22.15 -41.30 2.61
N GLY A 281 -23.25 -41.80 3.17
CA GLY A 281 -23.36 -43.18 3.65
C GLY A 281 -23.14 -44.23 2.55
N ARG A 282 -23.36 -43.88 1.27
CA ARG A 282 -23.17 -44.77 0.13
C ARG A 282 -21.80 -44.62 -0.55
N GLN A 283 -21.28 -43.39 -0.61
CA GLN A 283 -20.13 -43.03 -1.47
C GLN A 283 -18.89 -42.57 -0.68
N GLY A 284 -19.01 -42.37 0.64
CA GLY A 284 -17.97 -41.74 1.45
C GLY A 284 -17.89 -40.24 1.17
N PHE A 285 -17.33 -39.84 0.04
CA PHE A 285 -17.14 -38.44 -0.34
C PHE A 285 -17.93 -38.09 -1.61
N PRO A 286 -19.25 -37.84 -1.50
CA PRO A 286 -20.08 -37.51 -2.65
C PRO A 286 -19.69 -36.13 -3.20
N SER A 287 -19.87 -35.93 -4.51
CA SER A 287 -19.77 -34.60 -5.14
C SER A 287 -21.03 -33.77 -4.86
N LEU A 288 -21.33 -33.57 -3.58
CA LEU A 288 -22.52 -32.90 -3.06
C LEU A 288 -22.13 -32.02 -1.85
N ILE A 289 -22.56 -30.76 -1.86
CA ILE A 289 -22.52 -29.85 -0.73
C ILE A 289 -23.95 -29.53 -0.31
N ALA A 290 -24.24 -29.49 0.98
CA ALA A 290 -25.55 -29.07 1.50
C ALA A 290 -25.45 -27.70 2.17
N LEU A 291 -26.26 -26.74 1.73
CA LEU A 291 -26.39 -25.44 2.35
C LEU A 291 -27.52 -25.45 3.38
N SER A 292 -27.33 -24.75 4.49
CA SER A 292 -28.32 -24.66 5.55
C SER A 292 -28.33 -23.29 6.23
N ASP A 293 -29.52 -22.71 6.35
CA ASP A 293 -29.79 -21.42 7.04
C ASP A 293 -29.45 -21.42 8.53
N GLY A 294 -28.99 -22.55 9.07
CA GLY A 294 -28.63 -22.73 10.47
C GLY A 294 -27.90 -24.07 10.68
N PRO A 295 -27.61 -24.42 11.95
CA PRO A 295 -26.83 -25.60 12.26
C PRO A 295 -27.55 -26.88 11.82
N LYS A 296 -26.76 -27.93 11.54
CA LYS A 296 -27.24 -29.28 11.24
C LYS A 296 -28.12 -29.83 12.37
N LEU A 297 -29.02 -30.75 12.00
CA LEU A 297 -29.85 -31.47 12.96
C LEU A 297 -29.02 -32.45 13.79
N ALA A 298 -29.52 -32.77 14.99
CA ALA A 298 -28.92 -33.80 15.84
C ALA A 298 -28.78 -35.15 15.10
N GLY A 299 -27.69 -35.87 15.35
CA GLY A 299 -27.41 -37.17 14.70
C GLY A 299 -26.74 -37.08 13.33
N MET A 300 -26.33 -35.89 12.89
CA MET A 300 -25.59 -35.68 11.63
C MET A 300 -24.08 -35.46 11.88
N ASP A 301 -23.49 -36.23 12.80
CA ASP A 301 -22.09 -36.04 13.24
C ASP A 301 -21.06 -36.29 12.15
N ALA A 302 -21.42 -37.06 11.12
CA ALA A 302 -20.59 -37.30 9.94
C ALA A 302 -20.42 -36.06 9.03
N LEU A 303 -21.22 -35.01 9.21
CA LEU A 303 -21.12 -33.79 8.40
C LEU A 303 -20.08 -32.81 8.99
N THR A 304 -19.17 -32.34 8.14
CA THR A 304 -18.27 -31.22 8.45
C THR A 304 -18.94 -29.91 8.05
N GLU A 305 -18.78 -28.87 8.86
CA GLU A 305 -19.40 -27.56 8.64
C GLU A 305 -18.37 -26.48 8.27
N ASP A 306 -18.73 -25.68 7.28
CA ASP A 306 -18.07 -24.43 6.93
C ASP A 306 -19.07 -23.29 7.06
N ARG A 307 -18.69 -22.23 7.77
CA ARG A 307 -19.53 -21.04 7.93
C ARG A 307 -19.35 -20.14 6.73
N ALA A 308 -20.42 -19.91 5.96
CA ALA A 308 -20.38 -19.12 4.74
C ALA A 308 -20.67 -17.64 5.02
N ALA A 309 -21.82 -17.35 5.63
CA ALA A 309 -22.30 -15.99 5.85
C ALA A 309 -23.20 -15.87 7.08
N LEU A 310 -23.35 -14.66 7.61
CA LEU A 310 -24.44 -14.29 8.51
C LEU A 310 -25.58 -13.70 7.68
N SER A 311 -26.75 -14.31 7.77
CA SER A 311 -28.00 -13.86 7.16
C SER A 311 -28.88 -13.13 8.17
N VAL A 312 -29.52 -12.05 7.73
CA VAL A 312 -30.57 -11.35 8.47
C VAL A 312 -31.90 -11.64 7.80
N PHE A 313 -32.88 -12.06 8.59
CA PHE A 313 -34.22 -12.39 8.16
C PHE A 313 -35.21 -11.35 8.68
N ALA A 314 -36.33 -11.18 7.99
CA ALA A 314 -37.37 -10.24 8.37
C ALA A 314 -38.71 -10.96 8.45
N LEU A 315 -39.51 -10.59 9.44
CA LEU A 315 -40.96 -10.75 9.31
C LEU A 315 -41.44 -9.75 8.28
N VAL A 316 -42.27 -10.20 7.35
CA VAL A 316 -42.81 -9.37 6.28
C VAL A 316 -44.33 -9.44 6.30
N VAL A 317 -44.97 -8.30 6.11
CA VAL A 317 -46.43 -8.18 6.10
C VAL A 317 -46.88 -7.53 4.81
N ASN A 318 -48.08 -7.87 4.34
CA ASN A 318 -48.72 -7.20 3.22
C ASN A 318 -48.83 -5.69 3.51
N ASP A 319 -48.67 -4.85 2.47
CA ASP A 319 -48.74 -3.38 2.60
C ASP A 319 -50.10 -2.85 3.10
N ASP A 320 -51.17 -3.66 3.02
CA ASP A 320 -52.47 -3.32 3.61
C ASP A 320 -52.51 -3.37 5.14
N VAL A 321 -51.46 -3.92 5.79
CA VAL A 321 -51.22 -3.83 7.22
C VAL A 321 -50.11 -2.79 7.46
N PRO A 322 -50.43 -1.51 7.74
CA PRO A 322 -49.44 -0.43 7.84
C PRO A 322 -48.57 -0.46 9.10
N LEU A 323 -48.64 -1.53 9.90
CA LEU A 323 -47.81 -1.71 11.09
C LEU A 323 -46.33 -1.77 10.68
N LYS A 324 -45.47 -1.02 11.36
CA LYS A 324 -44.01 -1.03 11.10
C LYS A 324 -43.21 -1.74 12.18
N ASN A 325 -43.86 -2.13 13.27
CA ASN A 325 -43.24 -2.74 14.43
C ASN A 325 -44.22 -3.69 15.12
N LEU A 326 -43.72 -4.81 15.59
CA LEU A 326 -44.40 -5.69 16.54
C LEU A 326 -43.45 -6.03 17.68
N SER A 327 -43.99 -6.18 18.89
CA SER A 327 -43.20 -6.83 19.95
C SER A 327 -43.01 -8.30 19.65
N THR A 328 -41.91 -8.90 20.09
CA THR A 328 -41.67 -10.34 19.95
C THR A 328 -42.78 -11.15 20.63
N ASP A 329 -43.34 -10.67 21.74
CA ASP A 329 -44.51 -11.29 22.38
C ASP A 329 -45.74 -11.28 21.45
N SER A 330 -46.02 -10.16 20.78
CA SER A 330 -47.13 -10.08 19.82
C SER A 330 -46.94 -11.04 18.66
N VAL A 331 -45.72 -11.16 18.12
CA VAL A 331 -45.37 -12.16 17.09
C VAL A 331 -45.64 -13.57 17.60
N ARG A 332 -45.17 -13.91 18.81
CA ARG A 332 -45.43 -15.22 19.43
C ARG A 332 -46.91 -15.51 19.59
N ARG A 333 -47.72 -14.49 19.92
CA ARG A 333 -49.19 -14.64 20.06
C ARG A 333 -49.89 -14.79 18.70
N VAL A 334 -49.41 -14.11 17.66
CA VAL A 334 -49.85 -14.31 16.26
C VAL A 334 -49.59 -15.75 15.82
N TYR A 335 -48.36 -16.24 15.96
CA TYR A 335 -47.96 -17.59 15.53
C TYR A 335 -48.46 -18.73 16.44
N ARG A 336 -49.05 -18.40 17.60
CA ARG A 336 -49.86 -19.31 18.44
C ARG A 336 -51.35 -19.30 18.06
N GLY A 337 -51.78 -18.41 17.16
CA GLY A 337 -53.17 -18.24 16.77
C GLY A 337 -54.05 -17.53 17.80
N GLU A 338 -53.45 -16.90 18.83
CA GLU A 338 -54.17 -16.13 19.85
C GLU A 338 -54.61 -14.76 19.33
N ILE A 339 -53.85 -14.22 18.37
CA ILE A 339 -54.18 -12.99 17.65
C ILE A 339 -54.66 -13.40 16.26
N THR A 340 -55.93 -13.15 15.99
CA THR A 340 -56.62 -13.55 14.75
C THR A 340 -56.98 -12.35 13.88
N ASN A 341 -56.84 -11.12 14.38
CA ASN A 341 -57.10 -9.88 13.65
C ASN A 341 -56.11 -8.78 14.03
N TRP A 342 -55.62 -8.03 13.05
CA TRP A 342 -54.61 -6.99 13.22
C TRP A 342 -55.03 -5.85 14.16
N ARG A 343 -56.34 -5.58 14.31
CA ARG A 343 -56.86 -4.59 15.27
C ARG A 343 -56.50 -4.90 16.73
N GLN A 344 -56.24 -6.17 17.05
CA GLN A 344 -55.83 -6.60 18.40
C GLN A 344 -54.42 -6.11 18.79
N VAL A 345 -53.63 -5.65 17.81
CA VAL A 345 -52.28 -5.10 18.00
C VAL A 345 -52.16 -3.68 17.43
N GLY A 346 -53.28 -2.97 17.29
CA GLY A 346 -53.31 -1.59 16.80
C GLY A 346 -53.22 -1.43 15.28
N GLY A 347 -53.40 -2.52 14.53
CA GLY A 347 -53.50 -2.50 13.07
C GLY A 347 -54.94 -2.30 12.55
N PRO A 348 -55.15 -2.49 11.24
CA PRO A 348 -56.48 -2.38 10.61
C PRO A 348 -57.39 -3.54 11.00
N ASP A 349 -58.69 -3.42 10.73
CA ASP A 349 -59.64 -4.52 10.89
C ASP A 349 -59.51 -5.55 9.75
N LEU A 350 -58.39 -6.29 9.77
CA LEU A 350 -58.06 -7.33 8.82
C LEU A 350 -57.75 -8.65 9.54
N PRO A 351 -58.24 -9.80 9.04
CA PRO A 351 -57.88 -11.09 9.60
C PRO A 351 -56.38 -11.34 9.40
N VAL A 352 -55.74 -11.92 10.41
CA VAL A 352 -54.35 -12.37 10.31
C VAL A 352 -54.30 -13.64 9.47
N ARG A 353 -53.46 -13.65 8.44
CA ARG A 353 -53.20 -14.84 7.61
C ARG A 353 -51.70 -15.13 7.62
N MET A 354 -51.32 -16.32 8.08
CA MET A 354 -49.92 -16.72 8.17
C MET A 354 -49.53 -17.51 6.93
N VAL A 355 -48.50 -17.03 6.23
CA VAL A 355 -47.87 -17.73 5.12
C VAL A 355 -46.51 -18.18 5.61
N SER A 356 -46.37 -19.50 5.77
CA SER A 356 -45.18 -20.12 6.37
C SER A 356 -44.50 -21.04 5.37
N ARG A 357 -43.38 -21.63 5.79
CA ARG A 357 -42.64 -22.64 5.02
C ARG A 357 -42.91 -24.04 5.55
N ASP A 358 -42.70 -25.03 4.69
CA ASP A 358 -42.74 -26.45 5.08
C ASP A 358 -41.68 -26.81 6.14
N ALA A 359 -41.72 -28.05 6.63
CA ALA A 359 -40.79 -28.53 7.65
C ALA A 359 -39.32 -28.64 7.18
N ASN A 360 -39.06 -28.56 5.87
CA ASN A 360 -37.71 -28.65 5.31
C ASN A 360 -36.97 -27.31 5.30
N SER A 361 -37.67 -26.20 5.54
CA SER A 361 -37.11 -24.86 5.55
C SER A 361 -36.20 -24.60 6.75
N GLY A 362 -34.95 -24.19 6.48
CA GLY A 362 -34.07 -23.64 7.51
C GLY A 362 -34.57 -22.28 8.02
N THR A 363 -35.07 -21.39 7.15
CA THR A 363 -35.66 -20.10 7.51
C THR A 363 -36.74 -20.23 8.60
N ARG A 364 -37.60 -21.25 8.47
CA ARG A 364 -38.60 -21.62 9.49
C ARG A 364 -37.95 -22.04 10.80
N GLN A 365 -36.95 -22.93 10.75
CA GLN A 365 -36.26 -23.40 11.95
C GLN A 365 -35.54 -22.26 12.67
N VAL A 366 -34.93 -21.34 11.93
CA VAL A 366 -34.34 -20.12 12.48
C VAL A 366 -35.41 -19.26 13.14
N PHE A 367 -36.56 -19.04 12.48
CA PHE A 367 -37.66 -18.26 13.04
C PHE A 367 -38.17 -18.87 14.36
N GLN A 368 -38.37 -20.18 14.36
CA GLN A 368 -38.82 -20.93 15.53
C GLN A 368 -37.83 -20.83 16.69
N ARG A 369 -36.52 -20.97 16.43
CA ARG A 369 -35.47 -20.92 17.46
C ARG A 369 -35.17 -19.51 17.96
N ARG A 370 -35.07 -18.54 17.04
CA ARG A 370 -34.59 -17.18 17.34
C ARG A 370 -35.70 -16.23 17.80
N VAL A 371 -36.94 -16.44 17.35
CA VAL A 371 -38.06 -15.51 17.61
C VAL A 371 -39.16 -16.18 18.42
N LEU A 372 -39.65 -17.35 17.97
CA LEU A 372 -40.81 -17.97 18.60
C LEU A 372 -40.50 -18.72 19.89
N ASP A 373 -39.29 -19.26 20.02
CA ASP A 373 -38.86 -20.20 21.07
C ASP A 373 -39.73 -21.47 21.15
N ARG A 374 -40.34 -21.87 20.02
CA ARG A 374 -41.17 -23.07 19.85
C ARG A 374 -41.52 -23.30 18.39
N SER A 375 -42.09 -24.48 18.10
CA SER A 375 -42.71 -24.76 16.82
C SER A 375 -43.94 -23.88 16.58
N GLU A 376 -44.11 -23.50 15.30
CA GLU A 376 -45.34 -22.84 14.82
C GLU A 376 -46.57 -23.73 15.03
N MET A 377 -47.76 -23.12 15.04
CA MET A 377 -49.00 -23.89 15.00
C MET A 377 -49.09 -24.76 13.73
N GLU A 378 -49.92 -25.80 13.81
CA GLU A 378 -50.16 -26.73 12.71
C GLU A 378 -50.72 -26.05 11.44
N ASN A 379 -50.59 -26.71 10.30
CA ASN A 379 -51.12 -26.19 9.04
C ASN A 379 -52.65 -26.20 9.05
N THR A 380 -53.29 -25.08 8.69
CA THR A 380 -54.76 -24.95 8.72
C THR A 380 -55.40 -24.72 7.35
N SER A 381 -54.59 -24.45 6.31
CA SER A 381 -55.04 -24.15 4.96
C SER A 381 -54.10 -24.76 3.91
N SER A 382 -54.65 -25.40 2.88
CA SER A 382 -53.87 -25.89 1.73
C SER A 382 -53.66 -24.82 0.64
N ASP A 383 -54.53 -23.81 0.58
CA ASP A 383 -54.57 -22.80 -0.48
C ASP A 383 -54.20 -21.38 0.00
N CYS A 384 -53.85 -21.22 1.28
CA CYS A 384 -53.58 -19.95 1.94
C CYS A 384 -54.76 -18.97 2.03
N VAL A 385 -55.97 -19.39 1.68
CA VAL A 385 -57.17 -18.54 1.63
C VAL A 385 -58.25 -19.07 2.56
N GLN A 386 -58.59 -20.34 2.45
CA GLN A 386 -59.65 -20.99 3.21
C GLN A 386 -59.09 -22.03 4.17
N ARG A 387 -59.75 -22.16 5.31
CA ARG A 387 -59.42 -23.19 6.28
C ARG A 387 -60.09 -24.50 5.88
N ASP A 388 -59.28 -25.50 5.51
CA ASP A 388 -59.73 -26.80 5.00
C ASP A 388 -59.16 -27.99 5.80
N TYR A 389 -58.19 -27.76 6.69
CA TYR A 389 -57.74 -28.77 7.65
C TYR A 389 -58.62 -28.76 8.92
N ALA A 390 -59.44 -29.78 9.10
CA ALA A 390 -60.25 -30.00 10.29
C ALA A 390 -59.49 -30.82 11.35
N PRO A 391 -59.68 -30.58 12.67
CA PRO A 391 -60.63 -29.67 13.33
C PRO A 391 -59.95 -28.41 13.92
N GLN A 392 -58.87 -27.91 13.31
CA GLN A 392 -57.99 -26.94 13.98
C GLN A 392 -58.62 -25.55 14.13
N LYS A 393 -58.62 -24.99 15.34
CA LYS A 393 -59.06 -23.61 15.64
C LYS A 393 -57.90 -22.64 15.43
N GLY A 394 -58.18 -21.39 15.04
CA GLY A 394 -57.18 -20.34 14.87
C GLY A 394 -57.27 -19.63 13.52
N PRO A 395 -56.29 -18.76 13.20
CA PRO A 395 -56.21 -18.08 11.91
C PRO A 395 -55.85 -19.04 10.77
N VAL A 396 -55.97 -18.55 9.53
CA VAL A 396 -55.42 -19.24 8.35
C VAL A 396 -53.90 -19.28 8.47
N ARG A 397 -53.33 -20.47 8.37
CA ARG A 397 -51.91 -20.73 8.20
C ARG A 397 -51.75 -21.72 7.05
N CYS A 398 -50.92 -21.40 6.09
CA CYS A 398 -50.50 -22.31 5.03
C CYS A 398 -48.99 -22.49 5.02
N GLU A 399 -48.50 -23.56 4.41
CA GLU A 399 -47.09 -23.87 4.22
C GLU A 399 -46.74 -23.91 2.73
N LEU A 400 -45.59 -23.35 2.36
CA LEU A 400 -45.06 -23.31 0.99
C LEU A 400 -43.60 -23.76 0.94
N ASP A 401 -43.15 -24.17 -0.24
CA ASP A 401 -41.87 -24.88 -0.38
C ASP A 401 -40.66 -23.95 -0.57
N SER A 402 -40.88 -22.68 -0.91
CA SER A 402 -39.80 -21.71 -1.17
C SER A 402 -40.08 -20.30 -0.66
N THR A 403 -39.01 -19.53 -0.39
CA THR A 403 -39.14 -18.12 -0.01
C THR A 403 -39.84 -17.29 -1.08
N ALA A 404 -39.57 -17.56 -2.36
CA ALA A 404 -40.22 -16.89 -3.47
C ALA A 404 -41.75 -17.09 -3.47
N GLN A 405 -42.22 -18.31 -3.17
CA GLN A 405 -43.65 -18.60 -3.04
C GLN A 405 -44.28 -17.88 -1.84
N VAL A 406 -43.61 -17.86 -0.68
CA VAL A 406 -44.08 -17.13 0.52
C VAL A 406 -44.28 -15.66 0.21
N LEU A 407 -43.27 -14.98 -0.34
CA LEU A 407 -43.37 -13.56 -0.68
C LEU A 407 -44.45 -13.28 -1.73
N ALA A 408 -44.55 -14.13 -2.76
CA ALA A 408 -45.59 -14.01 -3.78
C ALA A 408 -47.01 -14.17 -3.19
N GLN A 409 -47.20 -15.08 -2.23
CA GLN A 409 -48.48 -15.31 -1.59
C GLN A 409 -48.85 -14.17 -0.64
N ILE A 410 -47.90 -13.64 0.13
CA ILE A 410 -48.15 -12.51 1.03
C ILE A 410 -48.64 -11.29 0.25
N ARG A 411 -48.01 -10.96 -0.88
CA ARG A 411 -48.43 -9.84 -1.75
C ARG A 411 -49.88 -9.94 -2.23
N LYS A 412 -50.36 -11.15 -2.49
CA LYS A 412 -51.71 -11.40 -3.02
C LYS A 412 -52.76 -11.54 -1.92
N THR A 413 -52.33 -11.68 -0.68
CA THR A 413 -53.20 -12.07 0.43
C THR A 413 -53.31 -10.91 1.41
N SER A 414 -54.48 -10.28 1.43
CA SER A 414 -54.79 -9.21 2.38
C SER A 414 -54.64 -9.69 3.83
N GLY A 415 -53.97 -8.89 4.67
CA GLY A 415 -53.69 -9.22 6.07
C GLY A 415 -52.63 -10.30 6.29
N ALA A 416 -51.88 -10.68 5.25
CA ALA A 416 -50.88 -11.74 5.36
C ALA A 416 -49.58 -11.31 6.03
N ILE A 417 -49.02 -12.21 6.84
CA ILE A 417 -47.68 -12.15 7.42
C ILE A 417 -46.92 -13.43 7.10
N GLY A 418 -45.61 -13.31 6.91
CA GLY A 418 -44.68 -14.42 6.83
C GLY A 418 -43.26 -13.92 7.08
N TYR A 419 -42.29 -14.60 6.49
CA TYR A 419 -40.88 -14.27 6.69
C TYR A 419 -40.04 -14.57 5.45
N SER A 420 -38.91 -13.87 5.33
CA SER A 420 -37.89 -14.10 4.30
C SER A 420 -36.55 -13.54 4.73
N GLU A 421 -35.54 -13.72 3.88
CA GLU A 421 -34.29 -13.00 3.97
C GLU A 421 -34.55 -11.49 3.70
N LEU A 422 -33.84 -10.62 4.42
CA LEU A 422 -34.05 -9.17 4.39
C LEU A 422 -33.87 -8.58 2.99
N ASN A 423 -32.77 -8.93 2.33
CA ASN A 423 -32.41 -8.49 0.98
C ASN A 423 -33.50 -8.78 -0.07
N VAL A 424 -34.19 -9.93 0.05
CA VAL A 424 -35.28 -10.32 -0.86
C VAL A 424 -36.56 -9.59 -0.48
N ALA A 425 -36.85 -9.44 0.81
CA ALA A 425 -38.00 -8.68 1.31
C ALA A 425 -38.00 -7.23 0.80
N GLU A 426 -36.88 -6.52 0.97
CA GLU A 426 -36.76 -5.08 0.63
C GLU A 426 -36.93 -4.81 -0.86
N ARG A 427 -36.58 -5.77 -1.72
CA ARG A 427 -36.72 -5.66 -3.17
C ARG A 427 -38.13 -6.03 -3.66
N THR A 428 -38.97 -6.57 -2.78
CA THR A 428 -40.28 -7.08 -3.14
C THR A 428 -41.37 -6.04 -2.85
N LYS A 429 -42.05 -5.57 -3.91
CA LYS A 429 -43.16 -4.60 -3.80
C LYS A 429 -44.45 -5.26 -3.30
N GLY A 430 -45.29 -4.52 -2.58
CA GLY A 430 -46.59 -5.00 -2.08
C GLY A 430 -46.52 -5.66 -0.70
N LEU A 431 -45.37 -5.56 -0.04
CA LEU A 431 -45.11 -5.97 1.33
C LEU A 431 -43.96 -5.14 1.89
N HIS A 432 -43.78 -5.17 3.21
CA HIS A 432 -42.64 -4.54 3.86
C HIS A 432 -42.19 -5.32 5.11
N PRO A 433 -40.90 -5.20 5.47
CA PRO A 433 -40.38 -5.79 6.69
C PRO A 433 -40.90 -5.08 7.95
N LEU A 434 -41.08 -5.85 9.02
CA LEU A 434 -41.43 -5.38 10.35
C LEU A 434 -40.21 -5.26 11.25
N LYS A 435 -40.19 -4.23 12.08
CA LYS A 435 -39.31 -4.16 13.24
C LYS A 435 -39.78 -5.13 14.34
N LEU A 436 -38.82 -5.64 15.11
CA LEU A 436 -39.07 -6.46 16.29
C LEU A 436 -38.60 -5.72 17.53
N ASP A 437 -39.51 -5.47 18.48
CA ASP A 437 -39.22 -4.74 19.72
C ASP A 437 -38.59 -3.35 19.50
N GLY A 438 -38.87 -2.72 18.35
CA GLY A 438 -38.31 -1.43 17.94
C GLY A 438 -37.04 -1.53 17.09
N ASP A 439 -36.37 -2.67 17.08
CA ASP A 439 -35.17 -2.91 16.28
C ASP A 439 -35.52 -3.28 14.83
N ALA A 440 -34.85 -2.63 13.88
CA ALA A 440 -35.00 -2.94 12.47
C ALA A 440 -34.12 -4.14 12.07
N PRO A 441 -34.57 -4.97 11.10
CA PRO A 441 -33.68 -5.90 10.43
C PRO A 441 -32.70 -5.08 9.58
N ASP A 442 -31.51 -4.83 10.13
CA ASP A 442 -30.47 -4.03 9.48
C ASP A 442 -29.11 -4.69 9.70
N LEU A 443 -28.53 -5.22 8.63
CA LEU A 443 -27.24 -5.88 8.67
C LEU A 443 -26.12 -4.93 9.12
N LYS A 444 -26.16 -3.67 8.71
CA LYS A 444 -25.12 -2.69 9.06
C LYS A 444 -25.19 -2.34 10.55
N ALA A 445 -26.39 -2.17 11.09
CA ALA A 445 -26.56 -1.91 12.53
C ALA A 445 -26.08 -3.11 13.36
N ILE A 446 -26.30 -4.34 12.88
CA ILE A 446 -25.78 -5.58 13.46
C ILE A 446 -24.25 -5.64 13.38
N GLU A 447 -23.66 -5.36 12.22
CA GLU A 447 -22.20 -5.31 12.00
C GLU A 447 -21.52 -4.31 12.95
N GLN A 448 -22.20 -3.21 13.29
CA GLN A 448 -21.70 -2.17 14.19
C GLN A 448 -21.96 -2.46 15.68
N GLY A 449 -22.65 -3.55 16.02
CA GLY A 449 -23.03 -3.88 17.39
C GLY A 449 -24.07 -2.94 18.00
N THR A 450 -24.84 -2.24 17.16
CA THR A 450 -25.85 -1.24 17.59
C THR A 450 -27.28 -1.76 17.56
N SER A 451 -27.50 -2.98 17.06
CA SER A 451 -28.81 -3.62 16.98
C SER A 451 -28.77 -5.02 17.61
N ALA A 452 -29.75 -5.29 18.48
CA ALA A 452 -29.98 -6.59 19.10
C ALA A 452 -30.99 -7.45 18.32
N TYR A 453 -31.31 -7.06 17.09
CA TYR A 453 -32.35 -7.70 16.27
C TYR A 453 -32.16 -9.23 16.20
N PRO A 454 -33.16 -10.02 16.66
CA PRO A 454 -32.95 -11.42 17.01
C PRO A 454 -32.99 -12.36 15.80
N TYR A 455 -33.67 -11.99 14.72
CA TYR A 455 -33.95 -12.89 13.60
C TYR A 455 -32.79 -12.90 12.58
N ARG A 456 -31.68 -13.50 13.00
CA ARG A 456 -30.44 -13.66 12.22
C ARG A 456 -29.80 -15.01 12.52
N GLU A 457 -29.10 -15.58 11.55
CA GLU A 457 -28.41 -16.86 11.70
C GLU A 457 -27.25 -17.02 10.71
N VAL A 458 -26.31 -17.89 11.05
CA VAL A 458 -25.24 -18.31 10.15
C VAL A 458 -25.76 -19.29 9.09
N GLU A 459 -25.44 -19.00 7.84
CA GLU A 459 -25.51 -19.91 6.71
C GLU A 459 -24.29 -20.83 6.72
N TYR A 460 -24.55 -22.14 6.70
CA TYR A 460 -23.55 -23.18 6.71
C TYR A 460 -23.50 -23.89 5.35
N ALA A 461 -22.29 -24.22 4.92
CA ALA A 461 -22.03 -25.19 3.87
C ALA A 461 -21.52 -26.49 4.53
N TYR A 462 -22.19 -27.60 4.26
CA TYR A 462 -21.88 -28.90 4.83
C TYR A 462 -21.33 -29.85 3.76
N THR A 463 -20.34 -30.63 4.16
CA THR A 463 -19.82 -31.80 3.41
C THR A 463 -19.93 -33.06 4.26
N TYR A 464 -19.92 -34.22 3.61
CA TYR A 464 -19.77 -35.48 4.34
C TYR A 464 -18.30 -35.73 4.62
N GLY A 465 -17.89 -35.60 5.87
CA GLY A 465 -16.49 -35.53 6.27
C GLY A 465 -15.74 -34.37 5.58
N ASN A 466 -14.41 -34.47 5.58
CA ASN A 466 -13.55 -33.51 4.90
C ASN A 466 -13.35 -33.93 3.44
N PRO A 467 -13.76 -33.13 2.44
CA PRO A 467 -13.55 -33.48 1.05
C PRO A 467 -12.04 -33.60 0.76
N PRO A 468 -11.62 -34.49 -0.17
CA PRO A 468 -10.20 -34.60 -0.55
C PRO A 468 -9.64 -33.25 -1.02
N ALA A 469 -8.39 -32.95 -0.64
CA ALA A 469 -7.70 -31.74 -1.08
C ALA A 469 -7.65 -31.69 -2.62
N GLY A 470 -7.89 -30.51 -3.19
CA GLY A 470 -7.96 -30.31 -4.64
C GLY A 470 -9.20 -30.89 -5.32
N SER A 471 -10.15 -31.46 -4.57
CA SER A 471 -11.44 -31.88 -5.14
C SER A 471 -12.30 -30.67 -5.51
N LEU A 472 -13.24 -30.88 -6.44
CA LEU A 472 -14.17 -29.84 -6.86
C LEU A 472 -14.97 -29.24 -5.70
N ALA A 473 -15.39 -30.08 -4.73
CA ALA A 473 -16.09 -29.63 -3.54
C ALA A 473 -15.20 -28.75 -2.64
N ALA A 474 -13.96 -29.18 -2.37
CA ALA A 474 -13.02 -28.42 -1.54
C ALA A 474 -12.68 -27.05 -2.17
N ASN A 475 -12.49 -27.04 -3.49
CA ASN A 475 -12.12 -25.83 -4.23
C ASN A 475 -13.31 -24.87 -4.35
N PHE A 476 -14.52 -25.40 -4.55
CA PHE A 476 -15.75 -24.59 -4.54
C PHE A 476 -16.01 -23.98 -3.16
N LEU A 477 -15.86 -24.73 -2.06
CA LEU A 477 -15.97 -24.19 -0.70
C LEU A 477 -14.97 -23.07 -0.45
N THR A 478 -13.71 -23.28 -0.86
CA THR A 478 -12.66 -22.26 -0.75
C THR A 478 -13.02 -21.00 -1.54
N TYR A 479 -13.54 -21.16 -2.75
CA TYR A 479 -14.00 -20.05 -3.59
C TYR A 479 -15.20 -19.31 -3.00
N LEU A 480 -16.15 -20.04 -2.39
CA LEU A 480 -17.32 -19.46 -1.72
C LEU A 480 -16.93 -18.56 -0.55
N ILE A 481 -15.93 -18.97 0.25
CA ILE A 481 -15.55 -18.27 1.48
C ILE A 481 -14.40 -17.28 1.32
N ARG A 482 -13.81 -17.12 0.13
CA ARG A 482 -12.68 -16.20 -0.15
C ARG A 482 -12.94 -15.32 -1.37
N GLY A 483 -12.26 -14.17 -1.44
CA GLY A 483 -12.19 -13.33 -2.64
C GLY A 483 -13.56 -13.03 -3.27
N THR A 484 -13.78 -13.52 -4.49
CA THR A 484 -15.03 -13.33 -5.27
C THR A 484 -16.26 -13.82 -4.51
N GLY A 485 -16.21 -14.98 -3.86
CA GLY A 485 -17.35 -15.52 -3.10
C GLY A 485 -17.79 -14.59 -1.97
N GLN A 486 -16.84 -14.02 -1.21
CA GLN A 486 -17.16 -13.03 -0.17
C GLN A 486 -17.81 -11.77 -0.75
N THR A 487 -17.32 -11.31 -1.91
CA THR A 487 -17.87 -10.14 -2.59
C THR A 487 -19.30 -10.40 -3.06
N THR A 488 -19.58 -11.58 -3.62
CA THR A 488 -20.92 -12.01 -4.01
C THR A 488 -21.86 -12.16 -2.81
N ILE A 489 -21.41 -12.78 -1.72
CA ILE A 489 -22.18 -12.86 -0.47
C ILE A 489 -22.63 -11.46 -0.01
N ARG A 490 -21.70 -10.50 -0.03
CA ARG A 490 -21.98 -9.11 0.38
C ARG A 490 -22.86 -8.36 -0.60
N SER A 491 -22.73 -8.56 -1.91
CA SER A 491 -23.58 -7.91 -2.92
C SER A 491 -25.04 -8.37 -2.83
N HIS A 492 -25.25 -9.59 -2.33
CA HIS A 492 -26.56 -10.11 -2.01
C HIS A 492 -27.07 -9.67 -0.63
N GLY A 493 -26.33 -8.90 0.17
CA GLY A 493 -26.80 -8.36 1.44
C GLY A 493 -26.66 -9.30 2.63
N HIS A 494 -25.70 -10.23 2.57
CA HIS A 494 -25.28 -11.07 3.70
C HIS A 494 -23.87 -10.66 4.17
N LEU A 495 -23.51 -10.96 5.40
CA LEU A 495 -22.16 -10.69 5.92
C LEU A 495 -21.27 -11.94 5.77
N PRO A 496 -20.19 -11.93 4.98
CA PRO A 496 -19.31 -13.08 4.85
C PRO A 496 -18.63 -13.42 6.18
N CYS A 497 -18.72 -14.68 6.63
CA CYS A 497 -18.16 -15.09 7.93
C CYS A 497 -16.63 -15.03 7.98
N TRP A 498 -15.96 -15.07 6.83
CA TRP A 498 -14.49 -15.00 6.74
C TRP A 498 -13.98 -13.59 6.39
N SER A 499 -14.83 -12.58 6.58
CA SER A 499 -14.41 -11.17 6.61
C SER A 499 -13.96 -10.76 8.03
N PRO A 500 -13.16 -9.68 8.19
CA PRO A 500 -12.70 -9.24 9.52
C PRO A 500 -13.85 -9.02 10.52
N GLN A 501 -14.96 -8.42 10.08
CA GLN A 501 -16.15 -8.20 10.91
C GLN A 501 -16.99 -9.47 11.09
N GLY A 502 -17.12 -10.29 10.04
CA GLY A 502 -17.95 -11.49 10.07
C GLY A 502 -17.40 -12.60 10.95
N LEU A 503 -16.07 -12.70 11.12
CA LEU A 503 -15.43 -13.77 11.90
C LEU A 503 -15.95 -13.79 13.35
N GLN A 504 -16.08 -12.61 13.96
CA GLN A 504 -16.56 -12.48 15.32
C GLN A 504 -18.07 -12.78 15.42
N LEU A 505 -18.87 -12.14 14.56
CA LEU A 505 -20.33 -12.28 14.62
C LEU A 505 -20.81 -13.70 14.31
N CYS A 506 -20.16 -14.39 13.35
CA CYS A 506 -20.45 -15.79 13.06
C CYS A 506 -19.90 -16.77 14.11
N ALA A 507 -19.05 -16.33 15.04
CA ALA A 507 -18.62 -17.12 16.19
C ALA A 507 -19.58 -16.97 17.38
N GLU A 508 -20.08 -15.75 17.61
CA GLU A 508 -21.01 -15.43 18.69
C GLU A 508 -22.38 -16.12 18.50
N THR A 509 -22.86 -16.25 17.27
CA THR A 509 -24.13 -16.94 16.96
C THR A 509 -24.12 -18.44 17.24
N VAL A 510 -22.95 -19.06 17.42
CA VAL A 510 -22.77 -20.49 17.73
C VAL A 510 -22.89 -20.76 19.23
N GLN A 511 -22.68 -19.75 20.08
CA GLN A 511 -22.88 -19.91 21.52
C GLN A 511 -24.39 -19.84 21.84
N PRO A 512 -24.96 -20.81 22.59
CA PRO A 512 -26.32 -20.67 23.07
C PRO A 512 -26.42 -19.40 23.92
N ALA A 513 -27.41 -18.57 23.62
CA ALA A 513 -27.72 -17.40 24.43
C ALA A 513 -28.05 -17.88 25.85
N ASN A 514 -27.08 -17.71 26.76
CA ASN A 514 -27.17 -17.92 28.21
C ASN A 514 -27.70 -19.29 28.66
N SER A 515 -26.75 -20.17 29.02
CA SER A 515 -26.96 -21.07 30.16
C SER A 515 -26.88 -20.23 31.45
N PRO A 516 -27.96 -20.05 32.22
CA PRO A 516 -27.85 -19.92 33.67
C PRO A 516 -27.55 -21.27 34.33
#